data_AF-A0A8J1TYF8-F1
#
_entry.id   AF-A0A8J1TYF8-F1
#
_cell.length_a   1.000
_cell.length_b   1.000
_cell.length_c   1.000
_cell.angle_alpha   90.00
_cell.angle_beta   90.00
_cell.angle_gamma   90.00
#
_symmetry.space_group_name_H-M   'P 1'
#
loop_
_entity.id
_entity.type
_entity.pdbx_description
1 polymer ?
#
loop_
_entity_poly.entity_id
_entity_poly.type
_entity_poly.pdbx_seq_one_letter_code
_entity_poly.pdbx_strand_id
1 'polypeptide(L)'
;MTEPARPWTDDDLIGEKVGKKEMIIWLQENATGAFLLEHKLKGAVKNVNKSKTKDALIEDYNALYETKSFKKEGEEEEEMKKVVEKTESLDIKDASTEAAAKDDGVIHFKKRTIKKGNKKDFPKKGDQVLVYYTGKLADGTVFDSNTQVKPGRKGKMKAQPLKFKLGVGLVIRGWDEGIKTMSIGEKAELEIEPVWAYGKRGLEASKIPGNATLTFEVELIGIE
;
A
#
# COMPACT_ATOMS: atom_id res chain seq x y z
N MET A 1 25.28 -0.58 -13.68
CA MET A 1 25.25 -0.14 -12.28
C MET A 1 25.55 1.34 -12.27
N THR A 2 24.60 2.19 -11.91
CA THR A 2 24.86 3.63 -11.81
C THR A 2 24.69 3.99 -10.34
N GLU A 3 25.82 4.06 -9.62
CA GLU A 3 25.85 4.64 -8.29
C GLU A 3 25.38 6.10 -8.42
N PRO A 4 24.31 6.52 -7.72
CA PRO A 4 23.88 7.90 -7.82
C PRO A 4 25.02 8.79 -7.28
N ALA A 5 25.56 9.65 -8.14
CA ALA A 5 26.66 10.54 -7.77
C ALA A 5 26.30 11.30 -6.49
N ARG A 6 27.23 11.38 -5.53
CA ARG A 6 27.03 12.08 -4.25
C ARG A 6 26.61 13.53 -4.51
N PRO A 7 25.33 13.93 -4.28
CA PRO A 7 24.89 15.30 -4.48
C PRO A 7 25.55 16.30 -3.51
N TRP A 8 26.07 15.82 -2.37
CA TRP A 8 26.63 16.67 -1.33
C TRP A 8 27.96 16.10 -0.84
N THR A 9 28.92 17.01 -0.60
CA THR A 9 30.18 16.68 0.06
C THR A 9 30.04 16.74 1.58
N ASP A 10 30.95 16.11 2.33
CA ASP A 10 30.90 16.09 3.80
C ASP A 10 30.87 17.51 4.39
N ASP A 11 31.54 18.47 3.75
CA ASP A 11 31.57 19.89 4.15
C ASP A 11 30.21 20.59 3.90
N ASP A 12 29.55 20.29 2.76
CA ASP A 12 28.21 20.80 2.45
C ASP A 12 27.15 20.25 3.43
N LEU A 13 27.32 19.01 3.88
CA LEU A 13 26.41 18.34 4.82
C LEU A 13 26.53 18.91 6.23
N ILE A 14 27.75 19.22 6.68
CA ILE A 14 28.00 19.83 7.99
C ILE A 14 27.51 21.29 7.98
N GLY A 15 27.80 22.05 6.92
CA GLY A 15 27.41 23.45 6.74
C GLY A 15 25.90 23.69 6.57
N GLU A 16 25.41 24.92 6.75
CA GLU A 16 23.96 25.25 6.68
C GLU A 16 23.31 25.10 5.29
N LYS A 17 24.12 24.79 4.26
CA LYS A 17 23.67 24.70 2.87
C LYS A 17 22.69 23.56 2.62
N VAL A 18 22.81 22.44 3.35
CA VAL A 18 21.87 21.31 3.25
C VAL A 18 21.03 21.20 4.51
N GLY A 19 19.71 21.31 4.34
CA GLY A 19 18.75 21.19 5.42
C GLY A 19 18.47 19.73 5.80
N LYS A 20 18.23 19.47 7.09
CA LYS A 20 17.86 18.12 7.61
C LYS A 20 16.72 17.46 6.84
N LYS A 21 15.68 18.22 6.48
CA LYS A 21 14.53 17.70 5.73
C LYS A 21 14.91 17.23 4.33
N GLU A 22 15.86 17.93 3.71
CA GLU A 22 16.33 17.64 2.37
C GLU A 22 17.16 16.35 2.36
N MET A 23 18.06 16.18 3.34
CA MET A 23 18.78 14.92 3.54
C MET A 23 17.83 13.74 3.78
N ILE A 24 16.82 13.92 4.62
CA ILE A 24 15.84 12.86 4.89
C ILE A 24 15.10 12.45 3.62
N ILE A 25 14.62 13.41 2.83
CA ILE A 25 13.93 13.13 1.57
C ILE A 25 14.85 12.36 0.63
N TRP A 26 16.07 12.86 0.43
CA TRP A 26 17.01 12.23 -0.49
C TRP A 26 17.39 10.81 -0.07
N LEU A 27 17.62 10.58 1.23
CA LEU A 27 17.87 9.24 1.75
C LEU A 27 16.67 8.32 1.52
N GLN A 28 15.45 8.79 1.81
CA GLN A 28 14.22 8.01 1.58
C GLN A 28 13.99 7.63 0.12
N GLU A 29 14.45 8.46 -0.81
CA GLU A 29 14.30 8.23 -2.25
C GLU A 29 15.37 7.28 -2.80
N ASN A 30 16.61 7.35 -2.29
CA ASN A 30 17.76 6.64 -2.86
C ASN A 30 18.19 5.39 -2.09
N ALA A 31 17.86 5.28 -0.80
CA ALA A 31 18.21 4.13 0.01
C ALA A 31 17.20 2.97 -0.11
N THR A 32 17.68 1.75 0.12
CA THR A 32 16.80 0.57 0.20
C THR A 32 15.87 0.66 1.42
N GLY A 33 14.73 -0.02 1.34
CA GLY A 33 13.78 -0.09 2.45
C GLY A 33 14.41 -0.66 3.73
N ALA A 34 15.36 -1.59 3.60
CA ALA A 34 16.11 -2.16 4.71
C ALA A 34 16.99 -1.10 5.40
N PHE A 35 17.76 -0.35 4.61
CA PHE A 35 18.60 0.72 5.12
C PHE A 35 17.78 1.81 5.85
N LEU A 36 16.63 2.20 5.28
CA LEU A 36 15.74 3.19 5.88
C LEU A 36 15.11 2.72 7.20
N LEU A 37 14.87 1.42 7.35
CA LEU A 37 14.36 0.85 8.60
C LEU A 37 15.45 0.81 9.67
N GLU A 38 16.63 0.31 9.34
CA GLU A 38 17.77 0.19 10.24
C GLU A 38 18.16 1.56 10.80
N HIS A 39 18.27 2.54 9.91
CA HIS A 39 18.61 3.91 10.28
C HIS A 39 17.41 4.73 10.74
N LYS A 40 16.20 4.18 10.94
CA LYS A 40 15.00 4.91 11.40
C LYS A 40 14.65 6.14 10.54
N LEU A 41 14.94 6.05 9.24
CA LEU A 41 14.64 7.07 8.25
C LEU A 41 13.28 6.81 7.57
N LYS A 42 12.62 5.67 7.78
CA LYS A 42 11.31 5.35 7.19
C LYS A 42 10.18 6.14 7.89
N GLY A 43 9.36 6.86 7.13
CA GLY A 43 8.15 7.54 7.63
C GLY A 43 8.07 9.01 7.23
N ALA A 44 7.13 9.76 7.83
CA ALA A 44 6.93 11.16 7.46
C ALA A 44 8.19 11.99 7.78
N VAL A 45 8.69 12.73 6.78
CA VAL A 45 9.90 13.58 6.89
C VAL A 45 9.84 14.51 8.11
N LYS A 46 8.67 15.06 8.43
CA LYS A 46 8.48 15.93 9.61
C LYS A 46 8.73 15.19 10.94
N ASN A 47 8.45 13.90 11.01
CA ASN A 47 8.64 13.08 12.20
C ASN A 47 10.10 12.67 12.32
N VAL A 48 10.71 12.20 11.23
CA VAL A 48 12.15 11.87 11.18
C VAL A 48 13.00 13.10 11.49
N ASN A 49 12.62 14.27 10.98
CA ASN A 49 13.31 15.54 11.27
C ASN A 49 13.17 16.00 12.74
N LYS A 50 12.14 15.54 13.45
CA LYS A 50 11.99 15.78 14.89
C LYS A 50 12.79 14.79 15.73
N SER A 51 12.97 13.56 15.24
CA SER A 51 13.66 12.50 15.98
C SER A 51 15.17 12.44 15.72
N LYS A 52 15.65 12.92 14.56
CA LYS A 52 17.08 12.87 14.20
C LYS A 52 17.78 14.23 14.23
N THR A 53 19.00 14.21 14.76
CA THR A 53 19.94 15.34 14.69
C THR A 53 20.54 15.44 13.29
N LYS A 54 21.23 16.55 13.01
CA LYS A 54 21.81 16.75 11.67
C LYS A 54 22.95 15.75 11.47
N ASP A 55 23.84 15.66 12.44
CA ASP A 55 24.98 14.73 12.45
C ASP A 55 24.55 13.28 12.23
N ALA A 56 23.49 12.82 12.89
CA ALA A 56 22.96 11.47 12.70
C ALA A 56 22.50 11.22 11.25
N LEU A 57 21.94 12.23 10.58
CA LEU A 57 21.55 12.12 9.16
C LEU A 57 22.76 12.12 8.23
N ILE A 58 23.86 12.78 8.62
CA ILE A 58 25.13 12.80 7.86
C ILE A 58 25.77 11.41 7.94
N GLU A 59 25.81 10.82 9.14
CA GLU A 59 26.30 9.45 9.34
C GLU A 59 25.47 8.44 8.54
N ASP A 60 24.14 8.54 8.58
CA ASP A 60 23.29 7.67 7.76
C ASP A 60 23.55 7.87 6.25
N TYR A 61 23.78 9.10 5.81
CA TYR A 61 24.10 9.38 4.42
C TYR A 61 25.43 8.75 4.00
N ASN A 62 26.46 8.85 4.83
CA ASN A 62 27.75 8.24 4.55
C ASN A 62 27.69 6.70 4.60
N ALA A 63 26.97 6.15 5.58
CA ALA A 63 26.74 4.71 5.71
C ALA A 63 25.99 4.13 4.50
N LEU A 64 25.06 4.89 3.89
CA LEU A 64 24.37 4.47 2.67
C LEU A 64 25.34 4.25 1.51
N TYR A 65 26.28 5.19 1.32
CA TYR A 65 27.30 5.10 0.28
C TYR A 65 28.36 4.04 0.57
N GLU A 66 28.73 3.86 1.84
CA GLU A 66 29.72 2.85 2.24
C GLU A 66 29.18 1.42 2.08
N THR A 67 27.92 1.20 2.51
CA THR A 67 27.23 -0.09 2.39
C THR A 67 26.71 -0.35 0.98
N LYS A 68 26.72 0.68 0.10
CA LYS A 68 26.13 0.65 -1.24
C LYS A 68 24.68 0.19 -1.23
N SER A 69 23.96 0.47 -0.16
CA SER A 69 22.56 0.05 0.05
C SER A 69 21.58 0.91 -0.74
N PHE A 70 21.91 1.21 -1.99
CA PHE A 70 21.08 2.00 -2.89
C PHE A 70 19.96 1.15 -3.47
N LYS A 71 18.80 1.78 -3.60
CA LYS A 71 17.63 1.18 -4.23
C LYS A 71 17.90 0.99 -5.73
N LYS A 72 18.32 -0.21 -6.15
CA LYS A 72 18.41 -0.56 -7.57
C LYS A 72 17.04 -0.90 -8.14
N GLU A 73 16.77 -0.44 -9.37
CA GLU A 73 15.77 -1.05 -10.23
C GLU A 73 16.24 -2.47 -10.62
N GLY A 74 15.50 -3.50 -10.20
CA GLY A 74 15.52 -4.81 -10.86
C GLY A 74 16.34 -5.96 -10.26
N GLU A 75 16.70 -5.97 -8.98
CA GLU A 75 17.38 -7.13 -8.34
C GLU A 75 16.73 -7.48 -6.99
N GLU A 76 15.62 -8.22 -6.99
CA GLU A 76 15.06 -8.91 -5.79
C GLU A 76 15.15 -10.46 -5.91
N GLU A 77 15.73 -11.00 -6.99
CA GLU A 77 15.68 -12.44 -7.29
C GLU A 77 16.88 -13.26 -6.72
N GLU A 78 17.98 -12.63 -6.30
CA GLU A 78 19.19 -13.36 -5.88
C GLU A 78 19.39 -13.48 -4.37
N GLU A 79 19.03 -12.48 -3.54
CA GLU A 79 19.32 -12.57 -2.10
C GLU A 79 18.31 -13.41 -1.30
N MET A 80 17.10 -13.62 -1.81
CA MET A 80 16.10 -14.49 -1.16
C MET A 80 16.43 -15.99 -1.29
N LYS A 81 17.35 -16.41 -2.17
CA LYS A 81 17.68 -17.84 -2.36
C LYS A 81 18.58 -18.43 -1.26
N LYS A 82 19.40 -17.62 -0.58
CA LYS A 82 20.45 -18.16 0.29
C LYS A 82 20.06 -18.35 1.76
N VAL A 83 18.92 -17.80 2.19
CA VAL A 83 18.48 -17.82 3.60
C VAL A 83 17.46 -18.93 3.87
N VAL A 84 16.77 -19.44 2.84
CA VAL A 84 15.66 -20.40 2.97
C VAL A 84 16.11 -21.81 3.36
N GLU A 85 17.36 -22.20 3.07
CA GLU A 85 17.80 -23.57 3.29
C GLU A 85 18.16 -23.91 4.75
N LYS A 86 18.33 -22.93 5.64
CA LYS A 86 19.01 -23.16 6.93
C LYS A 86 18.20 -23.09 8.21
N THR A 87 16.91 -22.78 8.19
CA THR A 87 16.16 -22.64 9.45
C THR A 87 14.77 -23.24 9.38
N GLU A 88 14.72 -24.54 9.08
CA GLU A 88 13.56 -25.39 9.36
C GLU A 88 13.78 -26.08 10.72
N SER A 89 13.84 -25.33 11.82
CA SER A 89 13.61 -25.87 13.16
C SER A 89 13.38 -24.76 14.20
N LEU A 90 12.13 -24.70 14.67
CA LEU A 90 11.70 -24.26 16.02
C LEU A 90 11.69 -22.75 16.39
N ASP A 91 10.45 -22.34 16.70
CA ASP A 91 9.99 -21.38 17.71
C ASP A 91 9.86 -19.86 17.41
N ILE A 92 8.69 -19.38 17.83
CA ILE A 92 7.98 -18.15 17.50
C ILE A 92 8.50 -16.94 18.29
N LYS A 93 8.65 -15.79 17.62
CA LYS A 93 8.39 -14.41 18.10
C LYS A 93 8.50 -13.43 16.91
N ASP A 94 7.40 -12.78 16.50
CA ASP A 94 7.00 -11.41 16.92
C ASP A 94 7.90 -10.33 16.27
N ALA A 95 7.45 -9.30 15.55
CA ALA A 95 6.17 -8.86 15.04
C ALA A 95 6.42 -7.76 13.99
N SER A 96 5.39 -7.52 13.19
CA SER A 96 5.11 -6.27 12.45
C SER A 96 5.81 -6.05 11.10
N THR A 97 4.97 -5.63 10.14
CA THR A 97 5.22 -5.28 8.74
C THR A 97 5.33 -6.52 7.83
N GLU A 98 4.48 -6.76 6.84
CA GLU A 98 3.98 -5.87 5.80
C GLU A 98 2.71 -6.48 5.19
N ALA A 99 1.62 -5.69 5.11
CA ALA A 99 0.53 -5.95 4.18
C ALA A 99 0.89 -5.27 2.83
N ALA A 100 2.00 -5.71 2.26
CA ALA A 100 2.30 -5.55 0.85
C ALA A 100 2.27 -6.97 0.31
N ALA A 101 1.12 -7.37 -0.22
CA ALA A 101 1.03 -8.58 -1.00
C ALA A 101 2.13 -8.55 -2.07
N LYS A 102 3.11 -9.44 -1.96
CA LYS A 102 3.99 -9.78 -3.07
C LYS A 102 3.10 -10.24 -4.23
N ASP A 103 3.44 -9.85 -5.45
CA ASP A 103 2.81 -10.42 -6.63
C ASP A 103 3.44 -11.79 -6.84
N ASP A 104 2.93 -12.81 -6.14
CA ASP A 104 3.36 -14.20 -6.32
C ASP A 104 2.91 -14.77 -7.68
N GLY A 105 2.37 -13.94 -8.59
CA GLY A 105 1.58 -14.35 -9.75
C GLY A 105 0.23 -15.02 -9.39
N VAL A 106 -0.02 -15.21 -8.09
CA VAL A 106 -1.24 -15.83 -7.57
C VAL A 106 -2.29 -14.75 -7.30
N ILE A 107 -3.43 -14.89 -7.97
CA ILE A 107 -4.56 -13.99 -7.81
C ILE A 107 -5.27 -14.34 -6.49
N HIS A 108 -5.17 -13.47 -5.49
CA HIS A 108 -5.78 -13.66 -4.16
C HIS A 108 -7.16 -12.98 -4.00
N PHE A 109 -7.89 -12.84 -5.11
CA PHE A 109 -9.30 -12.47 -5.08
C PHE A 109 -10.10 -13.33 -6.05
N LYS A 110 -11.37 -13.55 -5.73
CA LYS A 110 -12.35 -14.17 -6.64
C LYS A 110 -13.43 -13.16 -6.96
N LYS A 111 -13.77 -13.05 -8.23
CA LYS A 111 -14.85 -12.19 -8.71
C LYS A 111 -16.02 -13.04 -9.18
N ARG A 112 -17.22 -12.71 -8.73
CA ARG A 112 -18.49 -13.26 -9.19
C ARG A 112 -19.38 -12.13 -9.69
N THR A 113 -19.58 -12.01 -11.00
CA THR A 113 -20.47 -11.00 -11.57
C THR A 113 -21.94 -11.32 -11.25
N ILE A 114 -22.62 -10.41 -10.55
CA ILE A 114 -24.05 -10.51 -10.20
C ILE A 114 -24.90 -9.89 -11.31
N LYS A 115 -24.50 -8.72 -11.80
CA LYS A 115 -25.14 -7.99 -12.90
C LYS A 115 -24.07 -7.57 -13.88
N LYS A 116 -24.22 -7.94 -15.15
CA LYS A 116 -23.29 -7.54 -16.21
C LYS A 116 -23.39 -6.03 -16.44
N GLY A 117 -22.25 -5.36 -16.55
CA GLY A 117 -22.18 -3.98 -17.00
C GLY A 117 -22.21 -3.86 -18.51
N ASN A 118 -21.74 -2.73 -19.02
CA ASN A 118 -21.75 -2.44 -20.45
C ASN A 118 -20.69 -3.19 -21.27
N LYS A 119 -19.72 -3.86 -20.61
CA LYS A 119 -18.61 -4.60 -21.21
C LYS A 119 -17.76 -3.82 -22.24
N LYS A 120 -17.80 -2.49 -22.17
CA LYS A 120 -17.06 -1.61 -23.08
C LYS A 120 -16.14 -0.69 -22.32
N ASP A 121 -16.66 -0.07 -21.27
CA ASP A 121 -15.95 0.93 -20.49
C ASP A 121 -15.39 0.28 -19.24
N PHE A 122 -14.09 -0.02 -19.26
CA PHE A 122 -13.32 -0.58 -18.16
C PHE A 122 -12.35 0.48 -17.62
N PRO A 123 -12.23 0.61 -16.28
CA PRO A 123 -11.36 1.61 -15.69
C PRO A 123 -9.89 1.21 -15.83
N LYS A 124 -9.04 2.22 -16.08
CA LYS A 124 -7.61 2.08 -16.21
C LYS A 124 -6.90 2.61 -14.98
N LYS A 125 -5.62 2.25 -14.86
CA LYS A 125 -4.76 2.78 -13.80
C LYS A 125 -4.70 4.31 -13.89
N GLY A 126 -5.02 4.98 -12.80
CA GLY A 126 -5.06 6.43 -12.69
C GLY A 126 -6.46 7.06 -12.85
N ASP A 127 -7.41 6.33 -13.44
CA ASP A 127 -8.78 6.80 -13.62
C ASP A 127 -9.47 6.97 -12.27
N GLN A 128 -10.37 7.95 -12.18
CA GLN A 128 -11.19 8.14 -11.00
C GLN A 128 -12.47 7.32 -11.14
N VAL A 129 -12.65 6.33 -10.26
CA VAL A 129 -13.82 5.45 -10.30
C VAL A 129 -14.84 5.86 -9.25
N LEU A 130 -16.11 5.70 -9.58
CA LEU A 130 -17.24 5.90 -8.68
C LEU A 130 -17.90 4.55 -8.41
N VAL A 131 -17.90 4.11 -7.16
CA VAL A 131 -18.46 2.80 -6.79
C VAL A 131 -19.43 2.90 -5.63
N TYR A 132 -20.47 2.07 -5.69
CA TYR A 132 -21.18 1.64 -4.48
C TYR A 132 -20.62 0.32 -4.00
N TYR A 133 -20.58 0.13 -2.69
CA TYR A 133 -20.12 -1.11 -2.11
C TYR A 133 -20.78 -1.43 -0.78
N THR A 134 -20.74 -2.71 -0.42
CA THR A 134 -21.04 -3.22 0.92
C THR A 134 -20.06 -4.33 1.23
N GLY A 135 -19.24 -4.12 2.26
CA GLY A 135 -18.25 -5.07 2.76
C GLY A 135 -18.82 -5.93 3.88
N LYS A 136 -18.67 -7.24 3.74
CA LYS A 136 -19.11 -8.26 4.70
C LYS A 136 -17.95 -9.17 5.09
N LEU A 137 -17.96 -9.60 6.34
CA LEU A 137 -17.12 -10.69 6.82
C LEU A 137 -17.71 -12.04 6.37
N ALA A 138 -16.93 -13.12 6.49
CA ALA A 138 -17.35 -14.47 6.11
C ALA A 138 -18.58 -15.00 6.87
N ASP A 139 -18.85 -14.46 8.06
CA ASP A 139 -20.05 -14.73 8.86
C ASP A 139 -21.30 -13.95 8.39
N GLY A 140 -21.15 -13.11 7.36
CA GLY A 140 -22.19 -12.22 6.84
C GLY A 140 -22.29 -10.86 7.51
N THR A 141 -21.50 -10.59 8.56
CA THR A 141 -21.51 -9.32 9.28
C THR A 141 -21.03 -8.19 8.38
N VAL A 142 -21.87 -7.16 8.18
CA VAL A 142 -21.52 -5.96 7.41
C VAL A 142 -20.63 -5.07 8.26
N PHE A 143 -19.40 -4.82 7.82
CA PHE A 143 -18.45 -3.94 8.52
C PHE A 143 -18.35 -2.55 7.90
N ASP A 144 -18.67 -2.41 6.61
CA ASP A 144 -18.66 -1.12 5.91
C ASP A 144 -19.65 -1.10 4.74
N SER A 145 -20.26 0.05 4.47
CA SER A 145 -21.21 0.25 3.37
C SER A 145 -21.39 1.73 3.04
N ASN A 146 -21.40 2.04 1.75
CA ASN A 146 -21.73 3.38 1.24
C ASN A 146 -23.08 3.45 0.50
N THR A 147 -23.81 2.34 0.43
CA THR A 147 -25.16 2.28 -0.18
C THR A 147 -26.23 2.84 0.74
N GLN A 148 -25.92 3.01 2.02
CA GLN A 148 -26.86 3.54 3.00
C GLN A 148 -27.09 5.03 2.80
N VAL A 149 -28.36 5.39 2.70
CA VAL A 149 -28.82 6.75 2.49
C VAL A 149 -28.54 7.58 3.74
N LYS A 150 -27.60 8.54 3.64
CA LYS A 150 -27.35 9.51 4.71
C LYS A 150 -28.25 10.75 4.52
N PRO A 151 -28.80 11.34 5.59
CA PRO A 151 -29.58 12.57 5.48
C PRO A 151 -28.67 13.70 4.95
N GLY A 152 -28.94 14.14 3.72
CA GLY A 152 -28.21 15.23 3.08
C GLY A 152 -28.63 16.61 3.59
N ARG A 153 -27.74 17.61 3.47
CA ARG A 153 -27.92 19.03 3.85
C ARG A 153 -29.17 19.74 3.28
N LYS A 154 -29.94 19.10 2.38
CA LYS A 154 -31.13 19.66 1.70
C LYS A 154 -32.28 18.64 1.52
N GLY A 155 -32.44 17.67 2.42
CA GLY A 155 -33.55 16.70 2.36
C GLY A 155 -33.50 15.71 1.20
N LYS A 156 -32.44 15.71 0.37
CA LYS A 156 -32.19 14.68 -0.63
C LYS A 156 -31.52 13.48 0.02
N MET A 157 -32.31 12.44 0.21
CA MET A 157 -31.89 11.10 0.59
C MET A 157 -31.22 10.42 -0.61
N LYS A 158 -29.90 10.58 -0.75
CA LYS A 158 -29.12 9.84 -1.75
C LYS A 158 -27.88 9.23 -1.13
N ALA A 159 -27.64 7.96 -1.41
CA ALA A 159 -26.33 7.33 -1.19
C ALA A 159 -25.28 8.10 -2.01
N GLN A 160 -24.09 8.30 -1.45
CA GLN A 160 -22.99 8.94 -2.15
C GLN A 160 -21.99 7.87 -2.57
N PRO A 161 -21.67 7.75 -3.88
CA PRO A 161 -20.68 6.80 -4.33
C PRO A 161 -19.30 7.17 -3.79
N LEU A 162 -18.49 6.17 -3.48
CA LEU A 162 -17.10 6.36 -3.10
C LEU A 162 -16.32 6.70 -4.37
N LYS A 163 -15.56 7.80 -4.32
CA LYS A 163 -14.67 8.23 -5.38
C LYS A 163 -13.22 7.98 -4.98
N PHE A 164 -12.47 7.29 -5.81
CA PHE A 164 -11.03 7.09 -5.61
C PHE A 164 -10.32 6.85 -6.95
N LYS A 165 -8.98 7.02 -6.98
CA LYS A 165 -8.17 6.70 -8.15
C LYS A 165 -7.78 5.22 -8.14
N LEU A 166 -8.01 4.53 -9.25
CA LEU A 166 -7.74 3.10 -9.39
C LEU A 166 -6.26 2.82 -9.66
N GLY A 167 -5.72 1.74 -9.07
CA GLY A 167 -4.40 1.20 -9.42
C GLY A 167 -3.22 2.01 -8.90
N VAL A 168 -3.47 2.88 -7.91
CA VAL A 168 -2.46 3.73 -7.27
C VAL A 168 -2.28 3.40 -5.79
N GLY A 169 -2.88 2.30 -5.30
CA GLY A 169 -2.71 1.85 -3.91
C GLY A 169 -3.46 2.68 -2.88
N LEU A 170 -4.53 3.39 -3.29
CA LEU A 170 -5.42 4.11 -2.37
C LEU A 170 -6.43 3.18 -1.67
N VAL A 171 -6.62 1.99 -2.21
CA VAL A 171 -7.50 0.94 -1.68
C VAL A 171 -6.73 -0.36 -1.55
N ILE A 172 -7.34 -1.37 -0.90
CA ILE A 172 -6.75 -2.70 -0.80
C ILE A 172 -6.49 -3.30 -2.18
N ARG A 173 -5.44 -4.11 -2.31
CA ARG A 173 -4.99 -4.64 -3.59
C ARG A 173 -6.09 -5.42 -4.33
N GLY A 174 -6.90 -6.19 -3.61
CA GLY A 174 -8.02 -6.93 -4.21
C GLY A 174 -9.08 -6.04 -4.85
N TRP A 175 -9.24 -4.79 -4.37
CA TRP A 175 -10.10 -3.81 -5.02
C TRP A 175 -9.47 -3.24 -6.29
N ASP A 176 -8.20 -2.85 -6.22
CA ASP A 176 -7.49 -2.29 -7.39
C ASP A 176 -7.50 -3.27 -8.56
N GLU A 177 -7.22 -4.55 -8.31
CA GLU A 177 -7.25 -5.59 -9.35
C GLU A 177 -8.68 -6.03 -9.71
N GLY A 178 -9.58 -6.16 -8.73
CA GLY A 178 -10.96 -6.60 -8.97
C GLY A 178 -11.77 -5.60 -9.79
N ILE A 179 -11.74 -4.32 -9.42
CA ILE A 179 -12.53 -3.26 -10.07
C ILE A 179 -12.01 -2.95 -11.48
N LYS A 180 -10.71 -3.11 -11.72
CA LYS A 180 -10.11 -3.01 -13.07
C LYS A 180 -10.74 -3.97 -14.08
N THR A 181 -11.26 -5.11 -13.63
CA THR A 181 -11.95 -6.08 -14.49
C THR A 181 -13.45 -5.80 -14.67
N MET A 182 -14.01 -4.80 -13.99
CA MET A 182 -15.43 -4.46 -14.04
C MET A 182 -15.71 -3.41 -15.11
N SER A 183 -16.89 -3.50 -15.71
CA SER A 183 -17.39 -2.51 -16.67
C SER A 183 -18.41 -1.57 -16.03
N ILE A 184 -18.60 -0.36 -16.58
CA ILE A 184 -19.61 0.58 -16.05
C ILE A 184 -21.00 -0.08 -16.01
N GLY A 185 -21.70 0.07 -14.89
CA GLY A 185 -22.99 -0.54 -14.59
C GLY A 185 -22.92 -1.99 -14.11
N GLU A 186 -21.72 -2.58 -14.01
CA GLU A 186 -21.52 -3.92 -13.49
C GLU A 186 -21.66 -3.95 -11.97
N LYS A 187 -22.38 -4.95 -11.49
CA LYS A 187 -22.41 -5.33 -10.08
C LYS A 187 -21.73 -6.67 -9.91
N ALA A 188 -20.72 -6.74 -9.07
CA ALA A 188 -19.97 -7.97 -8.82
C ALA A 188 -19.70 -8.14 -7.33
N GLU A 189 -19.54 -9.39 -6.93
CA GLU A 189 -19.03 -9.77 -5.62
C GLU A 189 -17.54 -10.08 -5.75
N LEU A 190 -16.73 -9.49 -4.88
CA LEU A 190 -15.30 -9.69 -4.77
C LEU A 190 -15.01 -10.35 -3.41
N GLU A 191 -14.62 -11.61 -3.43
CA GLU A 191 -14.07 -12.31 -2.26
C GLU A 191 -12.55 -12.10 -2.27
N ILE A 192 -12.03 -11.46 -1.23
CA ILE A 192 -10.63 -11.05 -1.15
C ILE A 192 -10.02 -11.73 0.07
N GLU A 193 -8.96 -12.50 -0.17
CA GLU A 193 -8.20 -13.14 0.89
C GLU A 193 -7.47 -12.10 1.74
N PRO A 194 -7.20 -12.39 3.02
CA PRO A 194 -6.56 -11.44 3.92
C PRO A 194 -5.26 -10.86 3.37
N VAL A 195 -4.48 -11.65 2.61
CA VAL A 195 -3.21 -11.21 2.01
C VAL A 195 -3.38 -9.97 1.11
N TRP A 196 -4.48 -9.88 0.34
CA TRP A 196 -4.80 -8.74 -0.53
C TRP A 196 -5.81 -7.76 0.11
N ALA A 197 -6.07 -7.92 1.41
CA ALA A 197 -6.92 -7.07 2.24
C ALA A 197 -6.14 -6.51 3.45
N TYR A 198 -6.48 -6.91 4.69
CA TYR A 198 -5.90 -6.40 5.94
C TYR A 198 -4.89 -7.36 6.62
N GLY A 199 -4.56 -8.47 5.96
CA GLY A 199 -3.56 -9.44 6.38
C GLY A 199 -3.86 -10.11 7.71
N LYS A 200 -2.79 -10.65 8.32
CA LYS A 200 -2.83 -11.31 9.63
C LYS A 200 -3.28 -10.41 10.77
N ARG A 201 -3.13 -9.09 10.61
CA ARG A 201 -3.44 -8.10 11.64
C ARG A 201 -4.92 -7.71 11.64
N GLY A 202 -5.57 -7.75 10.48
CA GLY A 202 -6.94 -7.27 10.36
C GLY A 202 -7.01 -5.75 10.54
N LEU A 203 -8.21 -5.25 10.85
CA LEU A 203 -8.48 -3.84 11.07
C LEU A 203 -9.44 -3.67 12.25
N GLU A 204 -8.88 -3.45 13.44
CA GLU A 204 -9.65 -3.28 14.68
C GLU A 204 -10.65 -2.11 14.60
N ALA A 205 -10.27 -1.01 13.93
CA ALA A 205 -11.12 0.17 13.77
C ALA A 205 -12.47 -0.15 13.10
N SER A 206 -12.50 -1.15 12.23
CA SER A 206 -13.71 -1.64 11.55
C SER A 206 -14.15 -3.02 12.05
N LYS A 207 -13.63 -3.46 13.21
CA LYS A 207 -13.89 -4.79 13.80
C LYS A 207 -13.59 -5.96 12.86
N ILE A 208 -12.62 -5.80 11.97
CA ILE A 208 -12.20 -6.85 11.04
C ILE A 208 -11.12 -7.68 11.72
N PRO A 209 -11.35 -8.98 11.98
CA PRO A 209 -10.35 -9.81 12.62
C PRO A 209 -9.14 -10.06 11.70
N GLY A 210 -8.02 -10.46 12.32
CA GLY A 210 -6.85 -10.91 11.59
C GLY A 210 -7.15 -12.15 10.74
N ASN A 211 -6.50 -12.25 9.57
CA ASN A 211 -6.74 -13.34 8.60
C ASN A 211 -8.19 -13.46 8.11
N ALA A 212 -9.00 -12.41 8.25
CA ALA A 212 -10.36 -12.42 7.74
C ALA A 212 -10.37 -12.34 6.21
N THR A 213 -11.08 -13.27 5.58
CA THR A 213 -11.54 -13.13 4.20
C THR A 213 -12.70 -12.13 4.16
N LEU A 214 -12.66 -11.21 3.20
CA LEU A 214 -13.68 -10.18 3.04
C LEU A 214 -14.46 -10.41 1.77
N THR A 215 -15.77 -10.25 1.85
CA THR A 215 -16.66 -10.29 0.70
C THR A 215 -17.24 -8.91 0.47
N PHE A 216 -16.92 -8.32 -0.68
CA PHE A 216 -17.45 -7.02 -1.08
C PHE A 216 -18.42 -7.18 -2.22
N GLU A 217 -19.65 -6.70 -2.05
CA GLU A 217 -20.53 -6.44 -3.17
C GLU A 217 -20.22 -5.03 -3.69
N VAL A 218 -19.77 -4.90 -4.94
CA VAL A 218 -19.36 -3.64 -5.56
C VAL A 218 -20.18 -3.39 -6.83
N GLU A 219 -20.61 -2.16 -7.04
CA GLU A 219 -21.26 -1.69 -8.26
C GLU A 219 -20.48 -0.50 -8.84
N LEU A 220 -19.99 -0.63 -10.08
CA LEU A 220 -19.28 0.43 -10.77
C LEU A 220 -20.26 1.37 -11.45
N ILE A 221 -20.31 2.62 -11.00
CA ILE A 221 -21.30 3.62 -11.44
C ILE A 221 -20.74 4.53 -12.53
N GLY A 222 -19.44 4.82 -12.48
CA GLY A 222 -18.80 5.68 -13.45
C GLY A 222 -17.28 5.69 -13.35
N ILE A 223 -16.67 6.25 -14.38
CA ILE A 223 -15.23 6.45 -14.55
C ILE A 223 -15.06 7.90 -15.02
N GLU A 224 -14.16 8.63 -14.39
CA GLU A 224 -13.80 10.04 -14.64
C GLU A 224 -12.32 10.18 -14.97
#